data_AF-A0A851NKI6-F1
#
_entry.id   AF-A0A851NKI6-F1
#
_cell.length_a   1.000
_cell.length_b   1.000
_cell.length_c   1.000
_cell.angle_alpha   90.00
_cell.angle_beta   90.00
_cell.angle_gamma   90.00
#
_symmetry.space_group_name_H-M   'P 1'
#
loop_
_entity.id
_entity.type
_entity.pdbx_description
1 polymer ?
#
loop_
_entity_poly.entity_id
_entity_poly.type
_entity_poly.pdbx_seq_one_letter_code
_entity_poly.pdbx_strand_id
1 'polypeptide(L)'
;MLLVNNSDRDEVETERELGWALENKVLLLYFGASGCPRCRRFAPLLKDFFVRLTDEFYVERASQLCLVYVSRDGSERQQQEFLRSMPKRWLALPFEDEFKRELELRFAVSELPRVVVLKPNGDVIVGDAVDEISRMGPACFQNWQEAAELVDRNFLLAEDFDDCARRSITDPIRRLKYKLGKRKGARRDEKEEEEDGES
;
A
#
# COMPACT_ATOMS: atom_id res chain seq x y z
N MET A 1 -9.95 10.32 -0.14
CA MET A 1 -10.45 9.35 0.86
C MET A 1 -9.66 9.54 2.14
N LEU A 2 -10.33 9.76 3.29
CA LEU A 2 -9.66 9.88 4.59
C LEU A 2 -9.78 8.55 5.33
N LEU A 3 -8.68 8.02 5.85
CA LEU A 3 -8.72 6.89 6.78
C LEU A 3 -8.40 7.40 8.19
N VAL A 4 -9.10 6.86 9.17
CA VAL A 4 -8.91 7.17 10.59
C VAL A 4 -8.09 6.05 11.21
N ASN A 5 -7.00 6.41 11.89
CA ASN A 5 -6.21 5.45 12.64
C ASN A 5 -6.87 5.13 13.99
N ASN A 6 -6.71 3.91 14.48
CA ASN A 6 -7.33 3.47 15.73
C ASN A 6 -6.56 3.92 16.99
N SER A 7 -5.29 4.29 16.86
CA SER A 7 -4.42 4.52 18.02
C SER A 7 -4.66 5.83 18.76
N ASP A 8 -4.98 6.88 18.02
CA ASP A 8 -5.31 8.23 18.48
C ASP A 8 -6.07 8.87 17.32
N ARG A 9 -6.95 9.84 17.61
CA ARG A 9 -7.75 10.57 16.59
C ARG A 9 -6.88 11.47 15.70
N ASP A 10 -5.67 11.04 15.35
CA ASP A 10 -4.88 11.64 14.30
C ASP A 10 -5.56 11.25 12.98
N GLU A 11 -6.24 12.23 12.41
CA GLU A 11 -6.61 12.23 11.00
C GLU A 11 -5.34 11.88 10.21
N VAL A 12 -5.37 10.80 9.43
CA VAL A 12 -4.28 10.57 8.46
C VAL A 12 -4.54 11.61 7.36
N GLU A 13 -4.01 12.82 7.54
CA GLU A 13 -4.53 14.09 7.02
C GLU A 13 -4.41 14.27 5.49
N THR A 14 -3.69 13.42 4.76
CA THR A 14 -3.59 13.59 3.30
C THR A 14 -3.48 12.28 2.52
N GLU A 15 -4.10 12.25 1.33
CA GLU A 15 -4.00 11.16 0.34
C GLU A 15 -2.54 10.73 0.07
N ARG A 16 -1.60 11.66 0.26
CA ARG A 16 -0.16 11.46 0.07
C ARG A 16 0.48 10.59 1.16
N GLU A 17 0.12 10.78 2.42
CA GLU A 17 0.60 9.93 3.53
C GLU A 17 -0.03 8.54 3.47
N LEU A 18 -1.29 8.48 3.04
CA LEU A 18 -1.98 7.22 2.73
C LEU A 18 -1.30 6.47 1.58
N GLY A 19 -0.90 7.18 0.52
CA GLY A 19 -0.12 6.60 -0.57
C GLY A 19 1.13 5.89 -0.06
N TRP A 20 1.96 6.57 0.74
CA TRP A 20 3.15 5.96 1.34
C TRP A 20 2.85 4.86 2.37
N ALA A 21 1.76 5.01 3.13
CA ALA A 21 1.35 3.99 4.10
C ALA A 21 0.87 2.69 3.43
N LEU A 22 0.36 2.78 2.20
CA LEU A 22 -0.18 1.67 1.41
C LEU A 22 0.79 1.17 0.33
N GLU A 23 1.82 1.97 -0.01
CA GLU A 23 2.85 1.62 -0.98
C GLU A 23 3.59 0.34 -0.56
N ASN A 24 3.68 -0.60 -1.51
CA ASN A 24 4.28 -1.91 -1.33
C ASN A 24 3.65 -2.76 -0.21
N LYS A 25 2.36 -2.54 0.13
CA LYS A 25 1.64 -3.37 1.10
C LYS A 25 0.41 -4.01 0.50
N VAL A 26 0.16 -5.25 0.91
CA VAL A 26 -1.12 -5.93 0.67
C VAL A 26 -2.17 -5.28 1.55
N LEU A 27 -3.29 -4.87 0.96
CA LEU A 27 -4.42 -4.28 1.69
C LEU A 27 -5.51 -5.30 1.94
N LEU A 28 -6.02 -5.34 3.17
CA LEU A 28 -7.19 -6.10 3.56
C LEU A 28 -8.34 -5.12 3.83
N LEU A 29 -9.36 -5.16 2.98
CA LEU A 29 -10.62 -4.47 3.23
C LEU A 29 -11.53 -5.43 4.00
N TYR A 30 -11.70 -5.16 5.29
CA TYR A 30 -12.60 -5.93 6.14
C TYR A 30 -13.95 -5.25 6.27
N PHE A 31 -14.97 -5.85 5.67
CA PHE A 31 -16.37 -5.44 5.80
C PHE A 31 -16.99 -6.17 6.99
N GLY A 32 -17.43 -5.41 7.99
CA GLY A 32 -17.97 -5.98 9.22
C GLY A 32 -18.98 -5.08 9.90
N ALA A 33 -19.67 -5.67 10.88
CA ALA A 33 -20.60 -4.99 11.76
C ALA A 33 -20.58 -5.68 13.14
N SER A 34 -20.51 -4.90 14.20
CA SER A 34 -20.56 -5.31 15.61
C SER A 34 -21.83 -6.11 15.94
N GLY A 35 -22.96 -5.73 15.33
CA GLY A 35 -24.25 -6.39 15.50
C GLY A 35 -24.31 -7.81 14.92
N CYS A 36 -23.44 -8.14 13.96
CA CYS A 36 -23.47 -9.43 13.27
C CYS A 36 -22.79 -10.55 14.10
N PRO A 37 -23.50 -11.66 14.42
CA PRO A 37 -22.91 -12.77 15.17
C PRO A 37 -21.73 -13.45 14.47
N ARG A 38 -21.76 -13.56 13.13
CA ARG A 38 -20.66 -14.15 12.35
C ARG A 38 -19.41 -13.27 12.42
N CYS A 39 -19.58 -11.95 12.29
CA CYS A 39 -18.48 -10.98 12.42
C CYS A 39 -17.82 -11.04 13.80
N ARG A 40 -18.61 -11.16 14.88
CA ARG A 40 -18.06 -11.27 16.24
C ARG A 40 -17.21 -12.53 16.46
N ARG A 41 -17.52 -13.63 15.77
CA ARG A 41 -16.71 -14.86 15.81
C ARG A 41 -15.43 -14.74 14.99
N PHE A 42 -15.50 -14.05 13.85
CA PHE A 42 -14.36 -13.89 12.95
C PHE A 42 -13.37 -12.81 13.40
N ALA A 43 -13.84 -11.71 13.99
CA ALA A 43 -13.02 -10.60 14.44
C ALA A 43 -11.81 -10.99 15.32
N PRO A 44 -11.93 -11.87 16.34
CA PRO A 44 -10.76 -12.31 17.11
C PRO A 44 -9.76 -13.13 16.27
N LEU A 45 -10.23 -13.93 15.30
CA LEU A 45 -9.35 -14.67 14.39
C LEU A 45 -8.57 -13.71 13.49
N LEU A 46 -9.24 -12.70 12.93
CA LEU A 46 -8.61 -11.67 12.11
C LEU A 46 -7.61 -10.83 12.91
N LYS A 47 -7.93 -10.53 14.18
CA LYS A 47 -7.02 -9.86 15.11
C LYS A 47 -5.75 -10.68 15.35
N ASP A 48 -5.88 -11.97 15.67
CA ASP A 48 -4.74 -12.86 15.89
C ASP A 48 -3.89 -13.00 14.62
N PHE A 49 -4.54 -13.19 13.47
CA PHE A 49 -3.89 -13.21 12.16
C PHE A 49 -3.07 -11.93 11.90
N PHE A 50 -3.67 -10.76 12.11
CA PHE A 50 -3.00 -9.48 11.89
C PHE A 50 -1.82 -9.28 12.85
N VAL A 51 -2.00 -9.59 14.13
CA VAL A 51 -0.92 -9.45 15.14
C VAL A 51 0.25 -10.37 14.79
N ARG A 52 0.01 -11.64 14.49
CA ARG A 52 1.08 -12.60 14.12
C ARG A 52 1.91 -12.16 12.91
N LEU A 53 1.30 -11.48 11.95
CA LEU A 53 1.99 -11.00 10.76
C LEU A 53 2.70 -9.66 10.98
N THR A 54 2.23 -8.83 11.91
CA THR A 54 2.70 -7.45 12.06
C THR A 54 3.55 -7.20 13.32
N ASP A 55 3.59 -8.15 14.24
CA ASP A 55 4.37 -8.08 15.47
C ASP A 55 5.85 -8.37 15.20
N GLU A 56 6.69 -7.40 15.55
CA GLU A 56 8.15 -7.42 15.38
C GLU A 56 8.82 -8.53 16.20
N PHE A 57 8.15 -9.03 17.24
CA PHE A 57 8.65 -10.15 18.03
C PHE A 57 8.55 -11.50 17.30
N TYR A 58 7.63 -11.62 16.35
CA TYR A 58 7.38 -12.87 15.61
C TYR A 58 7.92 -12.83 14.17
N VAL A 59 8.24 -11.64 13.64
CA VAL A 59 8.68 -11.47 12.25
C VAL A 59 9.82 -10.46 12.18
N GLU A 60 10.99 -10.86 11.64
CA GLU A 60 12.19 -10.00 11.49
C GLU A 60 11.95 -8.73 10.67
N ARG A 61 10.91 -8.72 9.83
CA ARG A 61 10.39 -7.56 9.11
C ARG A 61 8.88 -7.53 9.28
N ALA A 62 8.33 -6.44 9.84
CA ALA A 62 6.88 -6.28 9.93
C ALA A 62 6.25 -6.53 8.55
N SER A 63 5.31 -7.47 8.47
CA SER A 63 4.69 -7.82 7.19
C SER A 63 4.14 -6.57 6.52
N GLN A 64 4.33 -6.49 5.21
CA GLN A 64 3.79 -5.46 4.33
C GLN A 64 2.27 -5.62 4.19
N LEU A 65 1.56 -5.48 5.31
CA LEU A 65 0.13 -5.72 5.47
C LEU A 65 -0.53 -4.47 6.05
N CYS A 66 -1.61 -4.02 5.42
CA CYS A 66 -2.47 -2.98 5.93
C CYS A 66 -3.90 -3.50 6.00
N LEU A 67 -4.61 -3.21 7.10
CA LEU A 67 -6.01 -3.57 7.26
C LEU A 67 -6.85 -2.32 7.40
N VAL A 68 -7.88 -2.22 6.58
CA VAL A 68 -8.85 -1.13 6.56
C VAL A 68 -10.24 -1.71 6.91
N TYR A 69 -10.81 -1.23 8.01
CA TYR A 69 -12.15 -1.59 8.47
C TYR A 69 -13.20 -0.72 7.78
N VAL A 70 -14.13 -1.39 7.10
CA VAL A 70 -15.31 -0.80 6.50
C VAL A 70 -16.52 -1.20 7.35
N SER A 71 -16.94 -0.28 8.22
CA SER A 71 -18.08 -0.51 9.09
C SER A 71 -19.41 -0.44 8.32
N ARG A 72 -20.23 -1.47 8.50
CA ARG A 72 -21.67 -1.52 8.17
C ARG A 72 -22.54 -1.46 9.42
N ASP A 73 -22.02 -0.85 10.48
CA ASP A 73 -22.75 -0.67 11.74
C ASP A 73 -23.88 0.35 11.56
N GLY A 74 -24.92 0.23 12.39
CA GLY A 74 -26.05 1.18 12.37
C GLY A 74 -25.74 2.50 13.08
N SER A 75 -24.60 2.61 13.76
CA SER A 75 -24.21 3.83 14.48
C SER A 75 -22.69 3.97 14.59
N GLU A 76 -22.20 5.20 14.63
CA GLU A 76 -20.79 5.50 14.85
C GLU A 76 -20.26 4.92 16.17
N ARG A 77 -21.08 4.95 17.23
CA ARG A 77 -20.71 4.42 18.55
C ARG A 77 -20.33 2.94 18.49
N GLN A 78 -21.08 2.15 17.72
CA GLN A 78 -20.80 0.74 17.50
C GLN A 78 -19.47 0.52 16.76
N GLN A 79 -19.21 1.31 15.72
CA GLN A 79 -17.94 1.29 15.00
C GLN A 79 -16.77 1.61 15.95
N GLN A 80 -16.89 2.67 16.75
CA GLN A 80 -15.84 3.09 17.68
C GLN A 80 -15.59 2.05 18.77
N GLU A 81 -16.64 1.45 19.35
CA GLU A 81 -16.50 0.40 20.37
C GLU A 81 -15.79 -0.84 19.81
N PHE A 82 -16.14 -1.24 18.58
CA PHE A 82 -15.47 -2.34 17.89
C PHE A 82 -13.98 -2.04 17.68
N LEU A 83 -13.66 -0.86 17.14
CA LEU A 83 -12.29 -0.44 16.86
C LEU A 83 -11.43 -0.37 18.13
N ARG A 84 -11.98 0.09 19.27
CA ARG A 84 -11.28 0.10 20.56
C ARG A 84 -10.81 -1.28 21.03
N SER A 85 -11.49 -2.35 20.62
CA SER A 85 -11.09 -3.73 20.95
C SER A 85 -10.03 -4.32 20.01
N MET A 86 -9.76 -3.64 18.89
CA MET A 86 -8.88 -4.06 17.81
C MET A 86 -7.48 -3.43 17.93
N PRO A 87 -6.47 -3.98 17.22
CA PRO A 87 -5.12 -3.42 17.23
C PRO A 87 -5.07 -1.97 16.77
N LYS A 88 -4.15 -1.20 17.37
CA LYS A 88 -3.95 0.22 17.10
C LYS A 88 -3.53 0.55 15.67
N ARG A 89 -2.96 -0.42 14.94
CA ARG A 89 -2.50 -0.28 13.55
C ARG A 89 -3.60 -0.47 12.50
N TRP A 90 -4.83 -0.77 12.93
CA TRP A 90 -5.97 -0.89 12.02
C TRP A 90 -6.41 0.50 11.59
N LEU A 91 -6.66 0.64 10.30
CA LEU A 91 -7.27 1.83 9.73
C LEU A 91 -8.78 1.60 9.61
N ALA A 92 -9.57 2.66 9.62
CA ALA A 92 -11.00 2.56 9.39
C ALA A 92 -11.50 3.73 8.55
N LEU A 93 -12.55 3.50 7.77
CA LEU A 93 -13.26 4.61 7.11
C LEU A 93 -14.11 5.38 8.13
N PRO A 94 -14.16 6.73 8.06
CA PRO A 94 -15.06 7.56 8.87
C PRO A 94 -16.50 7.05 8.77
N PHE A 95 -17.28 7.18 9.86
CA PHE A 95 -18.62 6.56 9.89
C PHE A 95 -19.52 7.04 8.74
N GLU A 96 -19.49 8.34 8.45
CA GLU A 96 -20.35 9.04 7.48
C GLU A 96 -19.79 9.08 6.04
N ASP A 97 -18.69 8.38 5.76
CA ASP A 97 -18.05 8.42 4.44
C ASP A 97 -18.90 7.66 3.38
N GLU A 98 -19.31 8.35 2.31
CA GLU A 98 -20.07 7.79 1.19
C GLU A 98 -19.29 6.69 0.44
N PHE A 99 -17.96 6.73 0.50
CA PHE A 99 -17.08 5.78 -0.17
C PHE A 99 -17.30 4.34 0.32
N LYS A 100 -17.79 4.15 1.55
CA LYS A 100 -18.19 2.83 2.06
C LYS A 100 -19.19 2.13 1.13
N ARG A 101 -20.19 2.87 0.66
CA ARG A 101 -21.23 2.34 -0.24
C ARG A 101 -20.65 2.03 -1.61
N GLU A 102 -19.72 2.86 -2.11
CA GLU A 102 -19.02 2.58 -3.36
C GLU A 102 -18.21 1.27 -3.27
N LEU A 103 -17.48 1.07 -2.17
CA LEU A 103 -16.69 -0.14 -1.94
C LEU A 103 -17.58 -1.39 -1.83
N GLU A 104 -18.70 -1.31 -1.13
CA GLU A 104 -19.68 -2.41 -1.04
C GLU A 104 -20.19 -2.82 -2.43
N LEU A 105 -20.50 -1.85 -3.28
CA LEU A 105 -20.97 -2.10 -4.64
C LEU A 105 -19.86 -2.64 -5.54
N ARG A 106 -18.66 -2.04 -5.48
CA ARG A 106 -17.49 -2.42 -6.27
C ARG A 106 -17.08 -3.86 -6.03
N PHE A 107 -17.11 -4.30 -4.77
CA PHE A 107 -16.72 -5.65 -4.38
C PHE A 107 -17.90 -6.61 -4.17
N ALA A 108 -19.11 -6.20 -4.58
CA ALA A 108 -20.34 -6.99 -4.49
C ALA A 108 -20.52 -7.65 -3.11
N VAL A 109 -20.38 -6.86 -2.04
CA VAL A 109 -20.45 -7.34 -0.65
C VAL A 109 -21.91 -7.54 -0.25
N SER A 110 -22.44 -8.75 -0.46
CA SER A 110 -23.80 -9.12 -0.07
C SER A 110 -23.90 -9.65 1.37
N GLU A 111 -22.86 -10.36 1.84
CA GLU A 111 -22.84 -11.02 3.15
C GLU A 111 -21.69 -10.54 4.03
N LEU A 112 -21.86 -10.66 5.35
CA LEU A 112 -20.85 -10.31 6.35
C LEU A 112 -20.54 -11.50 7.27
N PRO A 113 -19.28 -11.65 7.73
CA PRO A 113 -18.11 -10.83 7.40
C PRO A 113 -17.61 -11.10 5.97
N ARG A 114 -16.94 -10.11 5.35
CA ARG A 114 -16.20 -10.28 4.10
C ARG A 114 -14.85 -9.60 4.18
N VAL A 115 -13.80 -10.27 3.69
CA VAL A 115 -12.44 -9.71 3.60
C VAL A 115 -12.00 -9.75 2.15
N VAL A 116 -11.76 -8.58 1.56
CA VAL A 116 -11.19 -8.46 0.22
C VAL A 116 -9.69 -8.18 0.36
N VAL A 117 -8.87 -8.94 -0.37
CA VAL A 117 -7.42 -8.79 -0.41
C VAL A 117 -7.04 -8.09 -1.70
N LEU A 118 -6.38 -6.95 -1.58
CA LEU A 118 -5.92 -6.13 -2.70
C LEU A 118 -4.39 -6.07 -2.74
N LYS A 119 -3.87 -5.99 -3.95
CA LYS A 119 -2.49 -5.62 -4.25
C LYS A 119 -2.24 -4.15 -3.91
N PRO A 120 -0.97 -3.73 -3.77
CA PRO A 120 -0.62 -2.32 -3.57
C PRO A 120 -1.11 -1.39 -4.71
N ASN A 121 -1.27 -1.92 -5.92
CA ASN A 121 -1.78 -1.18 -7.08
C ASN A 121 -3.32 -1.05 -7.10
N GLY A 122 -4.03 -1.67 -6.15
CA GLY A 122 -5.49 -1.68 -6.06
C GLY A 122 -6.19 -2.85 -6.75
N ASP A 123 -5.47 -3.75 -7.41
CA ASP A 123 -6.05 -4.94 -8.03
C ASP A 123 -6.48 -5.98 -6.99
N VAL A 124 -7.55 -6.71 -7.27
CA VAL A 124 -8.05 -7.76 -6.37
C VAL A 124 -7.19 -9.02 -6.51
N ILE A 125 -6.64 -9.49 -5.39
CA ILE A 125 -6.05 -10.83 -5.29
C ILE A 125 -7.13 -11.84 -4.95
N VAL A 126 -7.88 -11.57 -3.88
CA VAL A 126 -8.93 -12.45 -3.35
C VAL A 126 -10.17 -11.64 -3.02
N GLY A 127 -11.32 -12.01 -3.58
CA GLY A 127 -12.60 -11.34 -3.33
C GLY A 127 -13.26 -11.71 -2.00
N ASP A 128 -12.93 -12.87 -1.43
CA ASP A 128 -13.36 -13.28 -0.09
C ASP A 128 -12.33 -14.19 0.58
N ALA A 129 -11.57 -13.64 1.52
CA ALA A 129 -10.52 -14.33 2.24
C ALA A 129 -10.96 -14.87 3.61
N VAL A 130 -12.24 -14.76 4.00
CA VAL A 130 -12.71 -15.18 5.33
C VAL A 130 -12.42 -16.67 5.59
N ASP A 131 -12.75 -17.52 4.62
CA ASP A 131 -12.53 -18.97 4.72
C ASP A 131 -11.03 -19.32 4.65
N GLU A 132 -10.28 -18.60 3.81
CA GLU A 132 -8.83 -18.81 3.65
C GLU A 132 -8.08 -18.48 4.94
N ILE A 133 -8.36 -17.33 5.56
CA ILE A 133 -7.80 -16.92 6.85
C ILE A 133 -8.20 -17.92 7.94
N SER A 134 -9.45 -18.35 7.96
CA SER A 134 -9.94 -19.27 9.00
C SER A 134 -9.31 -20.66 8.91
N ARG A 135 -8.99 -21.12 7.70
CA ARG A 135 -8.46 -22.46 7.45
C ARG A 135 -6.93 -22.52 7.50
N MET A 136 -6.26 -21.55 6.88
CA MET A 136 -4.81 -21.56 6.67
C MET A 136 -4.07 -20.65 7.66
N GLY A 137 -4.76 -19.70 8.30
CA GLY A 137 -4.13 -18.76 9.21
C GLY A 137 -3.04 -17.93 8.52
N PRO A 138 -1.95 -17.55 9.22
CA PRO A 138 -0.88 -16.71 8.66
C PRO A 138 -0.23 -17.24 7.38
N ALA A 139 -0.31 -18.54 7.10
CA ALA A 139 0.30 -19.14 5.91
C ALA A 139 -0.32 -18.65 4.59
N CYS A 140 -1.59 -18.24 4.58
CA CYS A 140 -2.21 -17.70 3.36
C CYS A 140 -1.57 -16.38 2.90
N PHE A 141 -0.94 -15.65 3.82
CA PHE A 141 -0.28 -14.39 3.49
C PHE A 141 0.87 -14.58 2.49
N GLN A 142 1.60 -15.70 2.56
CA GLN A 142 2.68 -15.99 1.59
C GLN A 142 2.16 -16.05 0.16
N ASN A 143 1.02 -16.72 -0.05
CA ASN A 143 0.37 -16.78 -1.36
C ASN A 143 -0.03 -15.39 -1.86
N TRP A 144 -0.52 -14.52 -0.95
CA TRP A 144 -0.90 -13.16 -1.32
C TRP A 144 0.32 -12.27 -1.60
N GLN A 145 1.44 -12.48 -0.91
CA GLN A 145 2.70 -11.77 -1.20
C GLN A 145 3.23 -12.14 -2.59
N GLU A 146 3.24 -13.44 -2.92
CA GLU A 146 3.62 -13.92 -4.25
C GLU A 146 2.69 -13.36 -5.33
N ALA A 147 1.37 -13.42 -5.11
CA ALA A 147 0.38 -12.92 -6.06
C ALA A 147 0.42 -11.40 -6.21
N ALA A 148 0.81 -10.67 -5.17
CA ALA A 148 1.01 -9.23 -5.22
C ALA A 148 2.26 -8.83 -6.03
N GLU A 149 3.05 -9.80 -6.50
CA GLU A 149 4.36 -9.57 -7.10
C GLU A 149 5.19 -8.61 -6.24
N LEU A 150 5.01 -8.70 -4.91
CA LEU A 150 5.94 -8.16 -3.95
C LEU A 150 7.14 -9.09 -3.98
N VAL A 151 7.81 -9.14 -5.15
CA VAL A 151 9.09 -9.78 -5.35
C VAL A 151 9.94 -9.20 -4.25
N ASP A 152 10.44 -10.09 -3.40
CA ASP A 152 11.39 -9.73 -2.37
C ASP A 152 12.51 -8.94 -3.07
N ARG A 153 12.48 -7.60 -2.94
CA ARG A 153 13.55 -6.72 -3.44
C ARG A 153 14.86 -6.98 -2.70
N ASN A 154 14.93 -8.06 -1.93
CA ASN A 154 16.12 -8.65 -1.35
C ASN A 154 17.10 -9.22 -2.40
N PHE A 155 16.74 -9.26 -3.70
CA PHE A 155 17.71 -9.51 -4.79
C PHE A 155 18.23 -8.24 -5.49
N LEU A 156 17.90 -7.06 -4.97
CA LEU A 156 18.67 -5.85 -5.24
C LEU A 156 19.57 -5.66 -4.01
N LEU A 157 20.88 -5.74 -4.22
CA LEU A 157 21.85 -5.41 -3.19
C LEU A 157 21.53 -4.00 -2.67
N ALA A 158 21.86 -3.71 -1.40
CA ALA A 158 21.61 -2.42 -0.77
C ALA A 158 22.17 -1.20 -1.56
N GLU A 159 22.98 -1.46 -2.59
CA GLU A 159 23.54 -0.49 -3.54
C GLU A 159 22.52 0.03 -4.57
N ASP A 160 21.40 -0.65 -4.80
CA ASP A 160 20.38 -0.25 -5.80
C ASP A 160 19.23 0.59 -5.20
N PHE A 161 19.13 0.68 -3.87
CA PHE A 161 18.12 1.51 -3.20
C PHE A 161 18.39 3.02 -3.34
N ASP A 162 19.61 3.41 -3.74
CA ASP A 162 19.94 4.83 -3.94
C ASP A 162 19.51 5.35 -5.33
N ASP A 163 19.10 4.50 -6.27
CA ASP A 163 18.87 4.94 -7.67
C ASP A 163 17.40 5.32 -7.98
N CYS A 164 16.43 4.94 -7.13
CA CYS A 164 15.05 5.41 -7.29
C CYS A 164 14.79 6.76 -6.58
N ALA A 165 15.65 7.17 -5.64
CA ALA A 165 15.50 8.40 -4.86
C ALA A 165 16.50 9.53 -5.24
N ARG A 166 17.36 9.34 -6.26
CA ARG A 166 18.39 10.32 -6.64
C ARG A 166 18.43 10.76 -8.09
N ARG A 167 17.32 10.72 -8.82
CA ARG A 167 17.18 11.58 -10.01
C ARG A 167 17.06 13.03 -9.53
N SER A 168 18.21 13.63 -9.25
CA SER A 168 18.34 15.04 -8.89
C SER A 168 17.51 15.85 -9.88
N ILE A 169 16.73 16.82 -9.40
CA ILE A 169 15.96 17.73 -10.26
C ILE A 169 16.85 18.44 -11.31
N THR A 170 18.17 18.39 -11.12
CA THR A 170 19.19 18.93 -12.01
C THR A 170 19.63 17.98 -13.15
N ASP A 171 19.22 16.70 -13.16
CA ASP A 171 19.61 15.72 -14.18
C ASP A 171 19.15 16.10 -15.62
N PRO A 172 17.91 16.61 -15.82
CA PRO A 172 17.49 17.14 -17.11
C PRO A 172 18.36 18.34 -17.55
N ILE A 173 18.78 19.18 -16.60
CA ILE A 173 19.56 20.40 -16.84
C ILE A 173 21.02 20.06 -17.18
N ARG A 174 21.60 19.03 -16.53
CA ARG A 174 22.95 18.54 -16.85
C ARG A 174 23.01 17.96 -18.26
N ARG A 175 21.99 17.20 -18.69
CA ARG A 175 21.89 16.68 -20.07
C ARG A 175 21.87 17.78 -21.14
N LEU A 176 21.24 18.92 -20.85
CA LEU A 176 21.26 20.10 -21.74
C LEU A 176 22.64 20.76 -21.81
N LYS A 177 23.38 20.82 -20.69
CA LYS A 177 24.74 21.38 -20.66
C LYS A 177 25.72 20.56 -21.51
N TYR A 178 25.64 19.22 -21.47
CA TYR A 178 26.46 18.34 -22.33
C TYR A 178 26.04 18.36 -23.81
N LYS A 179 24.73 18.49 -24.11
CA LYS A 179 24.26 18.66 -25.51
C LYS A 179 24.67 20.00 -26.14
N LEU A 180 24.77 21.09 -25.37
CA LEU A 180 25.31 22.37 -25.88
C LEU A 180 26.85 22.36 -25.99
N GLY A 181 27.55 21.61 -25.13
CA GLY A 181 29.00 21.43 -25.22
C GLY A 181 29.43 20.70 -26.49
N LYS A 182 28.71 19.62 -26.87
CA LYS A 182 29.00 18.85 -28.09
C LYS A 182 28.74 19.64 -29.37
N ARG A 183 27.73 20.54 -29.38
CA ARG A 183 27.46 21.46 -30.52
C ARG A 183 28.46 22.63 -30.62
N LYS A 184 29.13 23.00 -29.53
CA LYS A 184 30.21 24.01 -29.54
C LYS A 184 31.59 23.43 -29.86
N GLY A 185 31.83 22.15 -29.56
CA GLY A 185 33.04 21.42 -29.98
C GLY A 185 33.05 21.09 -31.47
N ALA A 186 31.94 20.56 -32.01
CA ALA A 186 31.83 20.24 -33.44
C ALA A 186 31.99 21.46 -34.37
N ARG A 187 31.60 22.67 -33.92
CA ARG A 187 31.81 23.92 -34.67
C ARG A 187 33.24 24.48 -34.59
N ARG A 188 34.08 23.94 -33.69
CA ARG A 188 35.49 24.33 -33.55
C ARG A 188 36.39 23.35 -34.33
N ASP A 189 36.06 22.07 -34.29
CA ASP A 189 36.79 21.05 -35.04
C ASP A 189 36.57 21.16 -36.57
N GLU A 190 35.39 21.60 -37.03
CA GLU A 190 35.14 21.92 -38.46
C GLU A 190 35.88 23.17 -38.96
N LYS A 191 36.46 23.99 -38.07
CA LYS A 191 37.22 25.19 -38.47
C LYS A 191 38.74 24.99 -38.46
N GLU A 192 39.25 23.95 -37.81
CA GLU A 192 40.68 23.62 -37.82
C GLU A 192 41.06 22.65 -38.96
N GLU A 193 40.10 21.98 -39.60
CA GLU A 193 40.37 21.12 -40.78
C GLU A 193 40.34 21.86 -42.13
N GLU A 194 39.93 23.14 -42.20
CA GLU A 194 39.96 23.94 -43.45
C GLU A 194 41.22 24.84 -43.60
N GLU A 195 42.11 24.94 -42.60
CA GLU A 195 43.34 25.77 -42.72
C GLU A 195 44.64 25.01 -43.05
N ASP A 196 44.65 23.67 -43.03
CA ASP A 196 45.85 22.86 -43.34
C ASP A 196 45.80 22.17 -44.72
N GLY A 197 45.00 22.71 -45.65
CA GLY A 197 44.66 22.06 -46.91
C GLY A 197 44.68 22.91 -48.18
N GLU A 198 45.43 24.01 -48.27
CA GLU A 198 45.71 24.63 -49.58
C GLU A 198 47.04 25.41 -49.62
N SER A 199 48.06 24.73 -50.19
CA SER A 199 49.22 25.20 -50.98
C SER A 199 50.10 26.36 -50.49
#